data_AF-A0A537UM23-F1
#
_entry.id   AF-A0A537UM23-F1
#
_cell.length_a   1.000
_cell.length_b   1.000
_cell.length_c   1.000
_cell.angle_alpha   90.00
_cell.angle_beta   90.00
_cell.angle_gamma   90.00
#
_symmetry.space_group_name_H-M   'P 1'
#
loop_
_entity.id
_entity.type
_entity.pdbx_description
1 polymer ?
#
loop_
_entity_poly.entity_id
_entity_poly.type
_entity_poly.pdbx_seq_one_letter_code
_entity_poly.pdbx_strand_id
1 'polypeptide(L)'
;ELATGGELINRISVRGFEPYRLDQITIGLAILAPPVAAWLVQRGRPALAVIAAAAMAGTISFLDDTTAKAALVASLPMIALLYWCPRPVARVAAGVCALFILTAPLTLAKLERIPGLFAAADSFKVSAGHRLLIWSFTGEHIAERPLLGWGLDSSRAIPGGNSEIRPGQNWLSLHPHDAALQVWLELGMPGAVLFALLLGWFWLRLDRLAAPRLYVAAAGGGLTATLAPLFAAYGVWQEWWLGTLALALFLILTMARAATASSPIATPLPRRDWRDAGR
;
A
#
# COMPACT_ATOMS: atom_id res chain seq x y z
N GLU A 1 -5.59 -35.03 41.17
CA GLU A 1 -5.24 -33.80 40.43
C GLU A 1 -4.70 -34.19 39.06
N LEU A 2 -5.35 -33.76 37.98
CA LEU A 2 -4.89 -34.09 36.62
C LEU A 2 -3.63 -33.29 36.30
N ALA A 3 -2.64 -33.96 35.71
CA ALA A 3 -1.22 -33.57 35.61
C ALA A 3 -0.92 -32.23 34.90
N THR A 4 -1.93 -31.49 34.43
CA THR A 4 -1.74 -30.22 33.75
C THR A 4 -2.62 -29.09 34.30
N GLY A 5 -3.41 -29.28 35.37
CA GLY A 5 -4.22 -28.21 35.95
C GLY A 5 -5.17 -27.48 34.97
N GLY A 6 -5.55 -28.13 33.86
CA GLY A 6 -6.30 -27.48 32.77
C GLY A 6 -5.49 -26.55 31.87
N GLU A 7 -4.16 -26.46 32.01
CA GLU A 7 -3.28 -25.58 31.23
C GLU A 7 -3.26 -25.91 29.72
N LEU A 8 -3.29 -27.21 29.38
CA LEU A 8 -3.41 -27.66 27.99
C LEU A 8 -4.79 -27.34 27.41
N ILE A 9 -5.83 -27.48 28.23
CA ILE A 9 -7.21 -27.11 27.86
C ILE A 9 -7.30 -25.61 27.68
N ASN A 10 -6.73 -24.79 28.58
CA ASN A 10 -6.74 -23.33 28.47
C ASN A 10 -6.08 -22.84 27.16
N ARG A 11 -5.02 -23.49 26.66
CA ARG A 11 -4.43 -23.13 25.36
C ARG A 11 -5.37 -23.37 24.17
N ILE A 12 -6.35 -24.26 24.32
CA ILE A 12 -7.32 -24.64 23.27
C ILE A 12 -8.66 -23.93 23.49
N SER A 13 -9.12 -23.81 24.74
CA SER A 13 -10.42 -23.25 25.14
C SER A 13 -10.41 -21.74 25.35
N VAL A 14 -9.26 -21.13 25.64
CA VAL A 14 -9.11 -19.66 25.80
C VAL A 14 -8.70 -18.99 24.48
N ARG A 15 -8.66 -19.73 23.36
CA ARG A 15 -8.83 -19.08 22.05
C ARG A 15 -10.29 -18.62 21.97
N GLY A 16 -10.56 -17.48 22.60
CA GLY A 16 -11.73 -16.68 22.28
C GLY A 16 -11.80 -16.53 20.77
N PHE A 17 -13.01 -16.42 20.24
CA PHE A 17 -13.22 -16.07 18.85
C PHE A 17 -12.52 -14.73 18.57
N GLU A 18 -11.28 -14.81 18.08
CA GLU A 18 -10.63 -13.67 17.45
C GLU A 18 -11.27 -13.56 16.06
N PRO A 19 -11.89 -12.43 15.71
CA PRO A 19 -12.42 -12.23 14.36
C PRO A 19 -11.34 -12.58 13.35
N TYR A 20 -11.70 -13.28 12.27
CA TYR A 20 -10.75 -13.71 11.25
C TYR A 20 -9.90 -12.52 10.78
N ARG A 21 -8.64 -12.45 11.23
CA ARG A 21 -7.66 -11.43 10.82
C ARG A 21 -7.17 -11.76 9.42
N LEU A 22 -8.05 -11.54 8.44
CA LEU A 22 -7.79 -11.70 7.00
C LEU A 22 -7.28 -10.39 6.38
N ASP A 23 -6.59 -9.57 7.19
CA ASP A 23 -6.08 -8.24 6.82
C ASP A 23 -5.27 -8.28 5.52
N GLN A 24 -4.53 -9.37 5.30
CA GLN A 24 -3.76 -9.59 4.07
C GLN A 24 -4.65 -9.64 2.81
N ILE A 25 -5.82 -10.29 2.91
CA ILE A 25 -6.77 -10.41 1.80
C ILE A 25 -7.44 -9.06 1.54
N THR A 26 -7.90 -8.36 2.59
CA THR A 26 -8.56 -7.05 2.46
C THR A 26 -7.67 -6.01 1.79
N ILE A 27 -6.36 -6.06 2.04
CA ILE A 27 -5.40 -5.20 1.36
C ILE A 27 -5.27 -5.56 -0.12
N GLY A 28 -5.15 -6.84 -0.44
CA GLY A 28 -5.14 -7.29 -1.84
C GLY A 28 -6.40 -6.83 -2.59
N LEU A 29 -7.57 -6.92 -1.94
CA LEU A 29 -8.83 -6.41 -2.48
C LEU A 29 -8.81 -4.88 -2.65
N ALA A 30 -8.30 -4.12 -1.68
CA ALA A 30 -8.23 -2.66 -1.78
C ALA A 30 -7.32 -2.20 -2.93
N ILE A 31 -6.18 -2.88 -3.14
CA ILE A 31 -5.25 -2.60 -4.23
C ILE A 31 -5.88 -2.92 -5.60
N LEU A 32 -6.58 -4.05 -5.71
CA LEU A 32 -7.12 -4.55 -6.98
C LEU A 32 -8.51 -4.01 -7.34
N ALA A 33 -9.30 -3.53 -6.38
CA ALA A 33 -10.68 -3.10 -6.63
C ALA A 33 -10.78 -2.02 -7.73
N PRO A 34 -9.97 -0.94 -7.71
CA PRO A 34 -10.03 0.04 -8.79
C PRO A 34 -9.67 -0.51 -10.19
N PRO A 35 -8.50 -1.13 -10.42
CA PRO A 35 -8.13 -1.58 -11.77
C PRO A 35 -9.04 -2.70 -12.29
N VAL A 36 -9.55 -3.59 -11.42
CA VAL A 36 -10.51 -4.63 -11.82
C VAL A 36 -11.83 -4.01 -12.29
N ALA A 37 -12.38 -3.06 -11.53
CA ALA A 37 -13.61 -2.37 -11.93
C ALA A 37 -13.43 -1.62 -13.27
N ALA A 38 -12.33 -0.88 -13.41
CA ALA A 38 -12.02 -0.16 -14.64
C ALA A 38 -11.88 -1.09 -15.85
N TRP A 39 -11.20 -2.23 -15.68
CA TRP A 39 -11.07 -3.24 -16.73
C TRP A 39 -12.42 -3.83 -17.15
N LEU A 40 -13.31 -4.15 -16.22
CA LEU A 40 -14.66 -4.65 -16.52
C LEU A 40 -15.51 -3.63 -17.28
N VAL A 41 -15.42 -2.35 -16.93
CA VAL A 41 -16.08 -1.25 -17.68
C VAL A 41 -15.57 -1.22 -19.12
N GLN A 42 -14.26 -1.32 -19.33
CA GLN A 42 -13.65 -1.30 -20.67
C GLN A 42 -14.00 -2.52 -21.52
N ARG A 43 -14.31 -3.65 -20.88
CA ARG A 43 -14.82 -4.86 -21.53
C ARG A 43 -16.32 -4.79 -21.84
N GLY A 44 -16.98 -3.64 -21.64
CA GLY A 44 -18.41 -3.46 -21.88
C GLY A 44 -19.30 -4.15 -20.84
N ARG A 45 -18.77 -4.44 -19.64
CA ARG A 45 -19.49 -5.14 -18.56
C ARG A 45 -19.65 -4.26 -17.31
N PRO A 46 -20.26 -3.06 -17.40
CA PRO A 46 -20.33 -2.11 -16.28
C PRO A 46 -21.14 -2.65 -15.09
N ALA A 47 -22.18 -3.46 -15.32
CA ALA A 47 -22.92 -4.10 -14.24
C ALA A 47 -22.04 -5.03 -13.40
N LEU A 48 -21.18 -5.84 -14.04
CA LEU A 48 -20.21 -6.67 -13.32
C LEU A 48 -19.15 -5.83 -12.62
N ALA A 49 -18.75 -4.70 -13.19
CA ALA A 49 -17.82 -3.78 -12.52
C ALA A 49 -18.40 -3.27 -11.19
N VAL A 50 -19.67 -2.86 -11.19
CA VAL A 50 -20.38 -2.41 -9.98
C VAL A 50 -20.51 -3.54 -8.98
N ILE A 51 -20.94 -4.74 -9.42
CA ILE A 51 -21.07 -5.91 -8.54
C ILE A 51 -19.72 -6.29 -7.91
N ALA A 52 -18.65 -6.35 -8.70
CA ALA A 52 -17.32 -6.69 -8.21
C ALA A 52 -16.80 -5.63 -7.22
N ALA A 53 -16.93 -4.34 -7.57
CA ALA A 53 -16.53 -3.25 -6.68
C ALA A 53 -17.32 -3.26 -5.36
N ALA A 54 -18.64 -3.46 -5.42
CA ALA A 54 -19.49 -3.53 -4.25
C ALA A 54 -19.17 -4.76 -3.39
N ALA A 55 -18.91 -5.91 -3.99
CA ALA A 55 -18.50 -7.12 -3.27
C ALA A 55 -17.17 -6.91 -2.54
N MET A 56 -16.15 -6.39 -3.23
CA MET A 56 -14.83 -6.11 -2.64
C MET A 56 -14.92 -5.06 -1.52
N ALA A 57 -15.63 -3.95 -1.75
CA ALA A 57 -15.84 -2.91 -0.74
C ALA A 57 -16.67 -3.43 0.45
N GLY A 58 -17.66 -4.28 0.20
CA GLY A 58 -18.45 -4.95 1.23
C GLY A 58 -17.59 -5.85 2.11
N THR A 59 -16.72 -6.68 1.50
CA THR A 59 -15.77 -7.53 2.24
C THR A 59 -14.80 -6.71 3.08
N ILE A 60 -14.22 -5.63 2.52
CA ILE A 60 -13.33 -4.72 3.24
C ILE A 60 -14.06 -4.04 4.41
N SER A 61 -15.33 -3.67 4.22
CA SER A 61 -16.14 -3.00 5.26
C SER A 61 -16.52 -3.96 6.39
N PHE A 62 -16.83 -5.22 6.05
CA PHE A 62 -17.24 -6.26 6.99
C PHE A 62 -16.08 -6.74 7.87
N LEU A 63 -14.87 -6.84 7.31
CA LEU A 63 -13.68 -7.25 8.06
C LEU A 63 -13.09 -6.07 8.85
N ASP A 64 -12.43 -6.37 9.97
CA ASP A 64 -11.89 -5.35 10.88
C ASP A 64 -10.48 -4.88 10.48
N ASP A 65 -10.37 -4.30 9.28
CA ASP A 65 -9.11 -3.76 8.76
C ASP A 65 -9.23 -2.26 8.49
N THR A 66 -8.81 -1.44 9.46
CA THR A 66 -8.77 0.03 9.33
C THR A 66 -7.83 0.50 8.22
N THR A 67 -6.77 -0.26 7.92
CA THR A 67 -5.77 0.10 6.93
C THR A 67 -6.32 -0.10 5.52
N ALA A 68 -6.97 -1.23 5.24
CA ALA A 68 -7.63 -1.47 3.96
C ALA A 68 -8.79 -0.50 3.69
N LYS A 69 -9.55 -0.15 4.73
CA LYS A 69 -10.61 0.88 4.63
C LYS A 69 -10.03 2.24 4.24
N ALA A 70 -8.98 2.69 4.92
CA ALA A 70 -8.29 3.93 4.60
C ALA A 70 -7.67 3.91 3.18
N ALA A 71 -7.06 2.78 2.79
CA ALA A 71 -6.50 2.57 1.46
C ALA A 71 -7.55 2.75 0.36
N LEU A 72 -8.72 2.10 0.52
CA LEU A 72 -9.80 2.20 -0.45
C LEU A 72 -10.34 3.64 -0.53
N VAL A 73 -10.59 4.29 0.60
CA VAL A 73 -11.07 5.68 0.64
C VAL A 73 -10.08 6.64 -0.01
N ALA A 74 -8.78 6.50 0.27
CA ALA A 74 -7.74 7.34 -0.33
C ALA A 74 -7.59 7.13 -1.84
N SER A 75 -7.91 5.92 -2.35
CA SER A 75 -7.84 5.63 -3.78
C SER A 75 -8.86 6.44 -4.60
N LEU A 76 -10.08 6.66 -4.09
CA LEU A 76 -11.17 7.32 -4.83
C LEU A 76 -10.84 8.75 -5.30
N PRO A 77 -10.39 9.69 -4.43
CA PRO A 77 -10.00 11.02 -4.89
C PRO A 77 -8.78 10.97 -5.79
N MET A 78 -7.82 10.06 -5.56
CA MET A 78 -6.68 9.91 -6.45
C MET A 78 -7.11 9.48 -7.85
N ILE A 79 -8.04 8.53 -7.98
CA ILE A 79 -8.58 8.08 -9.27
C ILE A 79 -9.23 9.27 -9.99
N ALA A 80 -10.04 10.07 -9.29
CA ALA A 80 -10.63 11.26 -9.88
C ALA A 80 -9.54 12.24 -10.38
N LEU A 81 -8.57 12.57 -9.52
CA LEU A 81 -7.48 13.49 -9.87
C LEU A 81 -6.65 12.99 -11.05
N LEU A 82 -6.28 11.71 -11.07
CA LEU A 82 -5.52 11.10 -12.16
C LEU A 82 -6.34 10.95 -13.43
N TYR A 83 -7.65 10.76 -13.32
CA TYR A 83 -8.53 10.80 -14.48
C TYR A 83 -8.42 12.18 -15.12
N TRP A 84 -8.70 13.27 -14.38
CA TRP A 84 -8.73 14.62 -14.94
C TRP A 84 -7.35 15.18 -15.33
N CYS A 85 -6.34 14.96 -14.49
CA CYS A 85 -5.05 15.62 -14.53
C CYS A 85 -3.87 14.64 -14.33
N PRO A 86 -3.70 13.60 -15.16
CA PRO A 86 -2.80 12.48 -14.89
C PRO A 86 -1.34 12.89 -14.69
N ARG A 87 -0.79 13.71 -15.59
CA ARG A 87 0.63 14.10 -15.58
C ARG A 87 1.04 14.94 -14.36
N PRO A 88 0.39 16.07 -14.04
CA PRO A 88 0.78 16.85 -12.87
C PRO A 88 0.55 16.07 -11.58
N VAL A 89 -0.57 15.35 -11.46
CA VAL A 89 -0.89 14.56 -10.26
C VAL A 89 0.15 13.46 -10.04
N ALA A 90 0.53 12.71 -11.07
CA ALA A 90 1.56 11.68 -10.96
C ALA A 90 2.94 12.25 -10.56
N ARG A 91 3.33 13.40 -11.12
CA ARG A 91 4.60 14.07 -10.77
C ARG A 91 4.60 14.58 -9.33
N VAL A 92 3.49 15.18 -8.89
CA VAL A 92 3.33 15.63 -7.51
C VAL A 92 3.37 14.44 -6.56
N ALA A 93 2.63 13.36 -6.86
CA ALA A 93 2.64 12.14 -6.05
C ALA A 93 4.05 11.52 -5.96
N ALA A 94 4.78 11.45 -7.08
CA ALA A 94 6.18 11.00 -7.09
C ALA A 94 7.06 11.87 -6.18
N GLY A 95 6.95 13.20 -6.28
CA GLY A 95 7.71 14.14 -5.47
C GLY A 95 7.36 14.07 -3.98
N VAL A 96 6.08 13.96 -3.64
CA VAL A 96 5.60 13.82 -2.26
C VAL A 96 6.08 12.50 -1.65
N CYS A 97 5.96 11.38 -2.38
CA CYS A 97 6.49 10.10 -1.92
C CYS A 97 8.00 10.15 -1.69
N ALA A 98 8.75 10.73 -2.63
CA ALA A 98 10.20 10.87 -2.48
C ALA A 98 10.56 11.76 -1.29
N LEU A 99 9.88 12.90 -1.13
CA LEU A 99 10.10 13.79 0.01
C LEU A 99 9.77 13.10 1.34
N PHE A 100 8.64 12.40 1.42
CA PHE A 100 8.24 11.65 2.60
C PHE A 100 9.29 10.59 2.97
N ILE A 101 9.72 9.76 2.01
CA ILE A 101 10.71 8.71 2.24
C ILE A 101 12.05 9.30 2.68
N LEU A 102 12.57 10.30 1.96
CA LEU A 102 13.88 10.86 2.22
C LEU A 102 13.94 11.66 3.53
N THR A 103 12.81 12.19 3.99
CA THR A 103 12.75 12.98 5.23
C THR A 103 12.19 12.20 6.42
N ALA A 104 11.79 10.94 6.26
CA ALA A 104 11.18 10.13 7.32
C ALA A 104 11.95 10.14 8.67
N PRO A 105 13.30 10.01 8.71
CA PRO A 105 14.04 10.09 9.99
C PRO A 105 14.00 11.47 10.64
N LEU A 106 13.75 12.53 9.86
CA LEU A 106 13.69 13.91 10.35
C LEU A 106 12.27 14.33 10.74
N THR A 107 11.25 13.69 10.17
CA THR A 107 9.83 14.00 10.36
C THR A 107 9.18 13.00 11.32
N LEU A 108 9.05 11.73 10.92
CA LEU A 108 8.33 10.69 11.66
C LEU A 108 8.94 10.40 13.03
N ALA A 109 10.27 10.28 13.10
CA ALA A 109 10.98 9.99 14.35
C ALA A 109 10.84 11.10 15.41
N LYS A 110 10.34 12.27 15.05
CA LYS A 110 10.15 13.39 15.99
C LYS A 110 8.68 13.62 16.36
N LEU A 111 7.75 12.85 15.79
CA LEU A 111 6.31 13.07 16.01
C LEU A 111 5.91 12.93 17.47
N GLU A 112 6.47 11.98 18.22
CA GLU A 112 6.16 11.83 19.66
C GLU A 112 6.50 13.08 20.49
N ARG A 113 7.42 13.92 20.02
CA ARG A 113 7.89 15.13 20.71
C ARG A 113 6.94 16.30 20.53
N ILE A 114 5.96 16.19 19.62
CA ILE A 114 4.94 17.22 19.42
C ILE A 114 3.98 17.20 20.63
N PRO A 115 3.85 18.32 21.37
CA PRO A 115 3.01 18.37 22.56
C PRO A 115 1.57 17.90 22.29
N GLY A 116 1.08 16.95 23.10
CA GLY A 116 -0.29 16.42 22.99
C GLY A 116 -0.51 15.37 21.89
N LEU A 117 0.40 15.23 20.91
CA LEU A 117 0.21 14.30 19.80
C LEU A 117 0.23 12.83 20.26
N PHE A 118 1.18 12.48 21.14
CA PHE A 118 1.25 11.13 21.70
C PHE A 118 -0.05 10.76 22.43
N ALA A 119 -0.53 11.63 23.32
CA ALA A 119 -1.76 11.40 24.08
C ALA A 119 -2.99 11.25 23.16
N ALA A 120 -3.08 12.10 22.13
CA ALA A 120 -4.15 12.01 21.14
C ALA A 120 -4.10 10.69 20.36
N ALA A 121 -2.92 10.28 19.89
CA ALA A 121 -2.74 9.03 19.17
C ALA A 121 -3.07 7.80 20.04
N ASP A 122 -2.56 7.75 21.27
CA ASP A 122 -2.80 6.66 22.23
C ASP A 122 -4.29 6.57 22.60
N SER A 123 -4.99 7.71 22.72
CA SER A 123 -6.44 7.75 22.97
C SER A 123 -7.30 7.30 21.78
N PHE A 124 -6.85 7.54 20.55
CA PHE A 124 -7.55 7.11 19.34
C PHE A 124 -7.41 5.61 19.14
N LYS A 125 -6.18 5.10 19.27
CA LYS A 125 -5.86 3.68 19.21
C LYS A 125 -4.54 3.44 19.91
N VAL A 126 -4.49 2.56 20.90
CA VAL A 126 -3.24 2.24 21.63
C VAL A 126 -2.09 1.88 20.69
N SER A 127 -2.38 1.17 19.58
CA SER A 127 -1.37 0.84 18.59
C SER A 127 -0.79 2.07 17.86
N ALA A 128 -1.56 3.16 17.74
CA ALA A 128 -1.10 4.41 17.12
C ALA A 128 -0.14 5.17 18.04
N GLY A 129 -0.45 5.27 19.35
CA GLY A 129 0.50 5.80 20.34
C GLY A 129 1.80 5.02 20.38
N HIS A 130 1.70 3.68 20.43
CA HIS A 130 2.87 2.79 20.41
C HIS A 130 3.77 3.00 19.18
N ARG A 131 3.20 3.22 17.99
CA ARG A 131 3.98 3.49 16.76
C ARG A 131 4.82 4.76 16.84
N LEU A 132 4.34 5.80 17.51
CA LEU A 132 5.13 7.03 17.67
C LEU A 132 6.43 6.75 18.46
N LEU A 133 6.36 5.89 19.48
CA LEU A 133 7.52 5.43 20.24
C LEU A 133 8.46 4.57 19.38
N ILE A 134 7.90 3.62 18.61
CA ILE A 134 8.64 2.80 17.66
C ILE A 134 9.41 3.69 16.66
N TRP A 135 8.76 4.72 16.13
CA TRP A 135 9.36 5.61 15.13
C TRP A 135 10.47 6.47 15.70
N SER A 136 10.32 6.96 16.93
CA SER A 136 11.39 7.68 17.63
C SER A 136 12.61 6.79 17.87
N PHE A 137 12.40 5.61 18.44
CA PHE A 137 13.44 4.61 18.66
C PHE A 137 14.14 4.20 17.36
N THR A 138 13.38 3.98 16.29
CA THR A 138 13.92 3.67 14.96
C THR A 138 14.78 4.83 14.43
N GLY A 139 14.34 6.07 14.62
CA GLY A 139 15.11 7.26 14.21
C GLY A 139 16.43 7.43 14.95
N GLU A 140 16.46 7.11 16.25
CA GLU A 140 17.70 7.12 17.04
C GLU A 140 18.71 6.11 16.48
N HIS A 141 18.28 4.89 16.16
CA HIS A 141 19.14 3.88 15.55
C HIS A 141 19.55 4.22 14.11
N ILE A 142 18.69 4.87 13.33
CA ILE A 142 19.06 5.41 12.01
C ILE A 142 20.19 6.45 12.16
N ALA A 143 20.14 7.31 13.18
CA ALA A 143 21.15 8.34 13.40
C ALA A 143 22.54 7.77 13.73
N GLU A 144 22.62 6.54 14.26
CA GLU A 144 23.90 5.85 14.49
C GLU A 144 24.58 5.39 13.19
N ARG A 145 23.78 4.98 12.19
CA ARG A 145 24.29 4.43 10.91
C ARG A 145 23.54 4.96 9.69
N PRO A 146 23.48 6.29 9.45
CA PRO A 146 22.57 6.88 8.46
C PRO A 146 22.94 6.55 7.02
N LEU A 147 24.21 6.21 6.75
CA LEU A 147 24.68 5.92 5.39
C LEU A 147 24.55 4.44 5.03
N LEU A 148 24.94 3.53 5.92
CA LEU A 148 24.98 2.09 5.60
C LEU A 148 23.78 1.31 6.15
N GLY A 149 23.06 1.87 7.12
CA GLY A 149 22.06 1.15 7.88
C GLY A 149 22.66 0.04 8.74
N TRP A 150 21.78 -0.83 9.22
CA TRP A 150 22.09 -1.94 10.12
C TRP A 150 22.12 -3.32 9.44
N GLY A 151 21.81 -3.37 8.14
CA GLY A 151 21.74 -4.59 7.34
C GLY A 151 20.29 -4.97 7.00
N LEU A 152 20.11 -5.65 5.87
CA LEU A 152 18.79 -6.12 5.43
C LEU A 152 18.15 -7.04 6.47
N ASP A 153 16.87 -6.78 6.77
CA ASP A 153 16.03 -7.47 7.77
C ASP A 153 16.57 -7.38 9.22
N SER A 154 17.41 -6.38 9.53
CA SER A 154 17.98 -6.21 10.88
C SER A 154 16.97 -5.71 11.92
N SER A 155 15.80 -5.18 11.51
CA SER A 155 14.81 -4.58 12.43
C SER A 155 14.43 -5.50 13.60
N ARG A 156 14.25 -6.80 13.34
CA ARG A 156 13.87 -7.82 14.35
C ARG A 156 14.95 -8.12 15.40
N ALA A 157 16.18 -7.73 15.11
CA ALA A 157 17.36 -8.02 15.93
C ALA A 157 18.10 -6.74 16.33
N ILE A 158 17.47 -5.58 16.18
CA ILE A 158 18.09 -4.31 16.54
C ILE A 158 18.36 -4.28 18.05
N PRO A 159 19.53 -3.79 18.50
CA PRO A 159 19.83 -3.65 19.92
C PRO A 159 18.73 -2.88 20.66
N GLY A 160 18.29 -3.37 21.81
CA GLY A 160 17.22 -2.75 22.61
C GLY A 160 15.80 -2.89 22.04
N GLY A 161 15.61 -3.37 20.80
CA GLY A 161 14.31 -3.48 20.16
C GLY A 161 13.35 -4.42 20.89
N ASN A 162 13.87 -5.50 21.49
CA ASN A 162 13.09 -6.48 22.24
C ASN A 162 12.83 -6.09 23.72
N SER A 163 13.32 -4.93 24.16
CA SER A 163 13.02 -4.44 25.51
C SER A 163 11.58 -3.95 25.57
N GLU A 164 10.85 -4.34 26.62
CA GLU A 164 9.47 -3.89 26.83
C GLU A 164 9.41 -2.41 27.21
N ILE A 165 8.48 -1.68 26.59
CA ILE A 165 8.06 -0.33 27.00
C ILE A 165 6.83 -0.40 27.89
N ARG A 166 5.90 -1.31 27.55
CA ARG A 166 4.66 -1.62 28.28
C ARG A 166 4.47 -3.15 28.23
N PRO A 167 3.71 -3.76 29.15
CA PRO A 167 3.48 -5.20 29.13
C PRO A 167 2.99 -5.69 27.75
N GLY A 168 3.75 -6.56 27.10
CA GLY A 168 3.45 -7.08 25.75
C GLY A 168 3.71 -6.12 24.59
N GLN A 169 4.42 -5.01 24.82
CA GLN A 169 4.79 -4.00 23.81
C GLN A 169 6.29 -3.68 23.89
N ASN A 170 7.04 -4.09 22.86
CA ASN A 170 8.48 -3.86 22.76
C ASN A 170 8.79 -2.60 21.93
N TRP A 171 9.99 -2.04 22.07
CA TRP A 171 10.45 -0.91 21.26
C TRP A 171 10.41 -1.16 19.76
N LEU A 172 10.76 -2.37 19.32
CA LEU A 172 10.72 -2.80 17.93
C LEU A 172 10.73 -4.33 17.87
N SER A 173 9.55 -4.96 17.78
CA SER A 173 9.48 -6.43 17.75
C SER A 173 9.93 -7.02 16.41
N LEU A 174 9.44 -6.46 15.29
CA LEU A 174 9.67 -7.03 13.95
C LEU A 174 10.09 -5.96 12.96
N HIS A 175 9.33 -4.87 12.88
CA HIS A 175 9.53 -3.80 11.91
C HIS A 175 8.88 -2.49 12.41
N PRO A 176 9.29 -1.32 11.90
CA PRO A 176 8.81 -0.01 12.37
C PRO A 176 7.35 0.34 12.04
N HIS A 177 6.62 -0.58 11.39
CA HIS A 177 5.30 -0.34 10.77
C HIS A 177 5.24 0.82 9.76
N ASP A 178 6.41 1.24 9.24
CA ASP A 178 6.55 2.23 8.18
C ASP A 178 7.76 1.83 7.30
N ALA A 179 7.52 1.61 6.00
CA ALA A 179 8.56 1.16 5.08
C ALA A 179 9.68 2.19 4.87
N ALA A 180 9.41 3.49 4.95
CA ALA A 180 10.46 4.50 4.79
C ALA A 180 11.46 4.42 5.95
N LEU A 181 10.95 4.37 7.19
CA LEU A 181 11.81 4.18 8.37
C LEU A 181 12.53 2.83 8.34
N GLN A 182 11.86 1.75 7.91
CA GLN A 182 12.50 0.43 7.81
C GLN A 182 13.65 0.42 6.81
N VAL A 183 13.45 0.98 5.62
CA VAL A 183 14.49 1.04 4.58
C VAL A 183 15.65 1.91 5.04
N TRP A 184 15.39 3.04 5.72
CA TRP A 184 16.45 3.86 6.32
C TRP A 184 17.24 3.11 7.38
N LEU A 185 16.56 2.43 8.30
CA LEU A 185 17.19 1.67 9.39
C LEU A 185 18.11 0.58 8.82
N GLU A 186 17.62 -0.17 7.85
CA GLU A 186 18.29 -1.38 7.39
C GLU A 186 19.31 -1.14 6.28
N LEU A 187 19.00 -0.23 5.35
CA LEU A 187 19.79 -0.02 4.13
C LEU A 187 20.42 1.39 4.02
N GLY A 188 20.16 2.27 5.00
CA GLY A 188 20.68 3.64 5.04
C GLY A 188 20.21 4.52 3.87
N MET A 189 20.91 5.63 3.69
CA MET A 189 20.63 6.61 2.63
C MET A 189 20.54 5.98 1.22
N PRO A 190 21.47 5.10 0.77
CA PRO A 190 21.39 4.52 -0.56
C PRO A 190 20.10 3.71 -0.76
N GLY A 191 19.69 2.91 0.23
CA GLY A 191 18.44 2.18 0.18
C GLY A 191 17.22 3.10 0.13
N ALA A 192 17.21 4.15 0.95
CA ALA A 192 16.12 5.14 0.97
C ALA A 192 15.99 5.87 -0.37
N VAL A 193 17.11 6.27 -0.99
CA VAL A 193 17.13 6.89 -2.32
C VAL A 193 16.61 5.93 -3.38
N LEU A 194 17.08 4.67 -3.40
CA LEU A 194 16.60 3.68 -4.36
C LEU A 194 15.10 3.39 -4.19
N PHE A 195 14.62 3.30 -2.96
CA PHE A 195 13.20 3.09 -2.67
C PHE A 195 12.34 4.29 -3.10
N ALA A 196 12.79 5.52 -2.84
CA ALA A 196 12.14 6.73 -3.31
C ALA A 196 12.09 6.81 -4.85
N LEU A 197 13.19 6.45 -5.52
CA LEU A 197 13.27 6.40 -6.98
C LEU A 197 12.34 5.32 -7.55
N LEU A 198 12.27 4.14 -6.93
CA LEU A 198 11.38 3.06 -7.36
C LEU A 198 9.91 3.49 -7.28
N LEU A 199 9.49 4.06 -6.15
CA LEU A 199 8.11 4.49 -5.96
C LEU A 199 7.76 5.68 -6.87
N GLY A 200 8.68 6.64 -7.01
CA GLY A 200 8.56 7.73 -7.96
C GLY A 200 8.49 7.23 -9.40
N TRP A 201 9.25 6.19 -9.75
CA TRP A 201 9.20 5.58 -11.08
C TRP A 201 7.84 4.96 -11.38
N PHE A 202 7.20 4.26 -10.44
CA PHE A 202 5.84 3.74 -10.64
C PHE A 202 4.84 4.87 -10.95
N TRP A 203 4.88 5.96 -10.17
CA TRP A 203 4.04 7.14 -10.41
C TRP A 203 4.28 7.74 -11.79
N LEU A 204 5.54 8.00 -12.14
CA LEU A 204 5.94 8.58 -13.42
C LEU A 204 5.74 7.65 -14.62
N ARG A 205 5.44 6.36 -14.41
CA ARG A 205 5.14 5.40 -15.47
C ARG A 205 3.66 5.29 -15.79
N LEU A 206 2.77 5.82 -14.95
CA LEU A 206 1.32 5.79 -15.19
C LEU A 206 0.96 6.44 -16.53
N ASP A 207 1.60 7.57 -16.89
CA ASP A 207 1.31 8.27 -18.15
C ASP A 207 1.86 7.58 -19.41
N ARG A 208 2.73 6.58 -19.24
CA ARG A 208 3.29 5.74 -20.31
C ARG A 208 2.58 4.40 -20.44
N LEU A 209 1.62 4.10 -19.57
CA LEU A 209 0.85 2.87 -19.66
C LEU A 209 -0.07 2.96 -20.88
N ALA A 210 0.18 2.12 -21.88
CA ALA A 210 -0.71 1.98 -23.02
C ALA A 210 -2.01 1.32 -22.52
N ALA A 211 -3.01 2.14 -22.18
CA ALA A 211 -4.34 1.72 -21.74
C ALA A 211 -5.31 2.91 -21.80
N PRO A 212 -6.63 2.67 -21.82
CA PRO A 212 -7.63 3.72 -21.70
C PRO A 212 -7.45 4.56 -20.43
N ARG A 213 -7.79 5.84 -20.50
CA ARG A 213 -7.61 6.82 -19.41
C ARG A 213 -8.23 6.39 -18.08
N LEU A 214 -9.42 5.77 -18.11
CA LEU A 214 -10.06 5.22 -16.91
C LEU A 214 -9.19 4.13 -16.26
N TYR A 215 -8.56 3.27 -17.07
CA TYR A 215 -7.67 2.23 -16.55
C TYR A 215 -6.44 2.82 -15.87
N VAL A 216 -5.80 3.80 -16.51
CA VAL A 216 -4.59 4.45 -15.98
C VAL A 216 -4.89 5.12 -14.63
N ALA A 217 -6.02 5.82 -14.54
CA ALA A 217 -6.47 6.44 -13.30
C ALA A 217 -6.72 5.40 -12.19
N ALA A 218 -7.37 4.28 -12.54
CA ALA A 218 -7.64 3.18 -11.62
C ALA A 218 -6.36 2.45 -11.17
N ALA A 219 -5.39 2.24 -12.06
CA ALA A 219 -4.09 1.67 -11.71
C ALA A 219 -3.33 2.56 -10.71
N GLY A 220 -3.37 3.89 -10.89
CA GLY A 220 -2.84 4.81 -9.89
C GLY A 220 -3.64 4.85 -8.59
N GLY A 221 -4.95 4.58 -8.63
CA GLY A 221 -5.76 4.31 -7.45
C GLY A 221 -5.27 3.08 -6.66
N GLY A 222 -4.96 1.99 -7.35
CA GLY A 222 -4.35 0.79 -6.74
C GLY A 222 -2.96 1.05 -6.15
N LEU A 223 -2.15 1.87 -6.82
CA LEU A 223 -0.87 2.34 -6.28
C LEU A 223 -1.07 3.18 -5.01
N THR A 224 -2.06 4.08 -4.96
CA THR A 224 -2.41 4.81 -3.73
C THR A 224 -2.87 3.88 -2.61
N ALA A 225 -3.71 2.90 -2.93
CA ALA A 225 -4.18 1.91 -1.96
C ALA A 225 -3.02 1.07 -1.38
N THR A 226 -1.92 0.92 -2.13
CA THR A 226 -0.69 0.28 -1.65
C THR A 226 0.05 1.12 -0.60
N LEU A 227 -0.02 2.46 -0.67
CA LEU A 227 0.78 3.34 0.19
C LEU A 227 0.37 3.28 1.67
N ALA A 228 -0.92 3.14 1.97
CA ALA A 228 -1.42 3.08 3.34
C ALA A 228 -0.84 1.89 4.13
N PRO A 229 -0.94 0.61 3.67
CA PRO A 229 -0.31 -0.51 4.35
C PRO A 229 1.23 -0.45 4.32
N LEU A 230 1.82 0.13 3.27
CA LEU A 230 3.27 0.28 3.13
C LEU A 230 3.87 1.21 4.21
N PHE A 231 3.22 2.33 4.52
CA PHE A 231 3.72 3.31 5.49
C PHE A 231 3.05 3.22 6.87
N ALA A 232 2.03 2.37 7.04
CA ALA A 232 1.29 2.31 8.29
C ALA A 232 0.88 0.90 8.71
N ALA A 233 1.46 -0.19 8.22
CA ALA A 233 1.07 -1.51 8.73
C ALA A 233 2.17 -2.57 8.74
N TYR A 234 2.84 -2.83 7.62
CA TYR A 234 3.63 -4.06 7.45
C TYR A 234 5.11 -3.81 7.25
N GLY A 235 5.89 -4.84 7.54
CA GLY A 235 7.31 -4.86 7.21
C GLY A 235 7.47 -5.05 5.71
N VAL A 236 8.31 -4.23 5.09
CA VAL A 236 8.43 -4.20 3.62
C VAL A 236 8.99 -5.51 3.03
N TRP A 237 9.66 -6.33 3.85
CA TRP A 237 10.25 -7.61 3.45
C TRP A 237 9.36 -8.84 3.66
N GLN A 238 8.14 -8.69 4.19
CA GLN A 238 7.27 -9.83 4.41
C GLN A 238 6.91 -10.51 3.08
N GLU A 239 7.04 -11.84 3.03
CA GLU A 239 6.95 -12.62 1.79
C GLU A 239 5.55 -12.54 1.19
N TRP A 240 4.51 -12.61 2.03
CA TRP A 240 3.12 -12.47 1.57
C TRP A 240 2.87 -11.08 0.97
N TRP A 241 3.45 -10.03 1.57
CA TRP A 241 3.30 -8.65 1.11
C TRP A 241 3.94 -8.45 -0.26
N LEU A 242 5.20 -8.87 -0.41
CA LEU A 242 5.91 -8.85 -1.68
C LEU A 242 5.18 -9.69 -2.75
N GLY A 243 4.64 -10.86 -2.36
CA GLY A 243 3.83 -11.70 -3.23
C GLY A 243 2.54 -11.01 -3.69
N THR A 244 1.82 -10.35 -2.79
CA THR A 244 0.61 -9.56 -3.11
C THR A 244 0.94 -8.40 -4.05
N LEU A 245 2.03 -7.66 -3.80
CA LEU A 245 2.48 -6.57 -4.68
C LEU A 245 2.85 -7.06 -6.08
N ALA A 246 3.62 -8.15 -6.16
CA ALA A 246 4.01 -8.75 -7.44
C ALA A 246 2.79 -9.25 -8.23
N LEU A 247 1.87 -9.94 -7.56
CA LEU A 247 0.62 -10.39 -8.16
C LEU A 247 -0.25 -9.22 -8.62
N ALA A 248 -0.40 -8.17 -7.79
CA ALA A 248 -1.17 -6.99 -8.15
C ALA A 248 -0.56 -6.28 -9.38
N LEU A 249 0.76 -6.09 -9.40
CA LEU A 249 1.46 -5.51 -10.54
C LEU A 249 1.26 -6.37 -11.80
N PHE A 250 1.41 -7.68 -11.70
CA PHE A 250 1.18 -8.60 -12.82
C PHE A 250 -0.25 -8.48 -13.36
N LEU A 251 -1.26 -8.52 -12.49
CA LEU A 251 -2.67 -8.38 -12.88
C LEU A 251 -2.95 -7.02 -13.50
N ILE A 252 -2.40 -5.94 -12.96
CA ILE A 252 -2.56 -4.59 -13.51
C ILE A 252 -1.95 -4.48 -14.91
N LEU A 253 -0.75 -5.01 -15.12
CA LEU A 253 -0.08 -4.97 -16.43
C LEU A 253 -0.76 -5.87 -17.46
N THR A 254 -1.25 -7.04 -17.07
CA THR A 254 -1.99 -7.95 -17.97
C THR A 254 -3.34 -7.38 -18.37
N MET A 255 -4.11 -6.82 -17.41
CA MET A 255 -5.36 -6.13 -17.69
C MET A 255 -5.15 -4.88 -18.56
N ALA A 256 -4.06 -4.13 -18.40
CA ALA A 256 -3.72 -3.00 -19.26
C ALA A 256 -3.55 -3.45 -20.73
N ARG A 257 -2.79 -4.53 -20.96
CA ARG A 257 -2.60 -5.11 -22.29
C ARG A 257 -3.93 -5.59 -22.87
N ALA A 258 -4.73 -6.30 -22.09
CA ALA A 258 -6.04 -6.77 -22.52
C ALA A 258 -6.98 -5.60 -22.88
N ALA A 259 -6.95 -4.51 -22.11
CA ALA A 259 -7.74 -3.32 -22.37
C ALA A 259 -7.40 -2.68 -23.73
N THR A 260 -6.11 -2.59 -24.09
CA THR A 260 -5.70 -2.03 -25.39
C THR A 260 -6.16 -2.85 -26.59
N ALA A 261 -6.15 -4.18 -26.49
CA ALA A 261 -6.55 -5.07 -27.59
C ALA A 261 -8.05 -4.99 -27.92
N SER A 262 -8.88 -4.51 -26.99
CA SER A 262 -10.32 -4.33 -27.18
C SER A 262 -10.72 -2.98 -27.78
N SER A 263 -9.79 -2.04 -27.98
CA SER A 263 -10.10 -0.84 -28.75
C SER A 263 -10.30 -1.24 -30.22
N PRO A 264 -11.49 -1.03 -30.81
CA PRO A 264 -11.69 -1.34 -32.22
C PRO A 264 -10.69 -0.50 -33.01
N ILE A 265 -9.77 -1.17 -33.71
CA ILE A 265 -9.06 -0.57 -34.83
C ILE A 265 -10.17 0.01 -35.70
N ALA A 266 -10.23 1.33 -35.82
CA ALA A 266 -11.07 1.97 -36.81
C ALA A 266 -10.70 1.32 -38.14
N THR A 267 -11.57 0.46 -38.66
CA THR A 267 -11.46 -0.09 -40.00
C THR A 267 -11.28 1.12 -40.89
N PRO A 268 -10.16 1.27 -41.62
CA PRO A 268 -10.02 2.37 -42.56
C PRO A 268 -11.24 2.30 -43.47
N LEU A 269 -12.06 3.36 -43.50
CA LEU A 269 -13.16 3.43 -44.46
C LEU A 269 -12.59 3.07 -45.83
N PRO A 270 -13.20 2.13 -46.58
CA PRO A 270 -12.74 1.84 -47.93
C PRO A 270 -12.64 3.17 -48.67
N ARG A 271 -11.46 3.44 -49.25
CA ARG A 271 -11.25 4.66 -50.04
C ARG A 271 -12.36 4.69 -51.07
N ARG A 272 -13.24 5.68 -50.96
CA ARG A 272 -14.28 5.94 -51.95
C ARG A 272 -13.53 6.28 -53.24
N ASP A 273 -13.47 5.34 -54.17
CA ASP A 273 -12.82 5.55 -55.45
C ASP A 273 -13.69 6.56 -56.21
N TRP A 274 -13.14 7.73 -56.52
CA TRP A 274 -13.87 8.84 -57.13
C TRP A 274 -14.28 8.57 -58.60
N ARG A 275 -14.07 7.33 -59.07
CA ARG A 275 -14.26 6.92 -60.47
C ARG A 275 -15.71 6.55 -60.83
N ASP A 276 -16.61 6.47 -59.86
CA ASP A 276 -18.02 6.11 -60.10
C ASP A 276 -18.99 7.31 -60.10
N ALA A 277 -18.49 8.55 -60.07
CA ALA A 277 -19.32 9.76 -60.10
C ALA A 277 -19.62 10.28 -61.52
N GLY A 278 -19.59 9.41 -62.53
CA GLY A 278 -19.80 9.82 -63.92
C GLY A 278 -20.26 8.67 -64.82
N ARG A 279 -21.49 8.20 -64.64
CA ARG A 279 -22.33 7.58 -65.68
C ARG A 279 -23.78 7.94 -65.43
#